data_AF-A0A554J042-F1
#
_entry.id   AF-A0A554J042-F1
#
_cell.length_a   1.000
_cell.length_b   1.000
_cell.length_c   1.000
_cell.angle_alpha   90.00
_cell.angle_beta   90.00
_cell.angle_gamma   90.00
#
_symmetry.space_group_name_H-M   'P 1'
#
loop_
_entity.id
_entity.type
_entity.pdbx_description
1 polymer ?
#
loop_
_entity_poly.entity_id
_entity_poly.type
_entity_poly.pdbx_seq_one_letter_code
_entity_poly.pdbx_strand_id
1 'polypeptide(L)' 'MEPHTEKRTKIVCTIGPASQSIPVLTRMMRAGMDVVRLNFSHGTYENHTLLLDNVRTAAKRTGKMIGILQ' A
#
# COMPACT_ATOMS: atom_id res chain seq x y z
N MET A 1 9.67 -19.39 13.50
CA MET A 1 8.31 -18.83 13.29
C MET A 1 7.90 -19.26 11.90
N GLU A 2 7.12 -20.33 11.83
CA GLU A 2 6.52 -20.83 10.59
C GLU A 2 5.46 -19.83 10.08
N PRO A 3 5.25 -19.73 8.76
CA PRO A 3 4.62 -18.59 8.11
C PRO A 3 3.17 -18.41 8.55
N HIS A 4 2.72 -17.15 8.61
CA HIS A 4 1.31 -16.83 8.80
C HIS A 4 0.49 -17.53 7.72
N THR A 5 -0.16 -18.62 8.13
CA THR A 5 -1.25 -19.31 7.45
C THR A 5 -2.10 -18.30 6.68
N GLU A 6 -2.25 -18.53 5.36
CA GLU A 6 -3.06 -17.78 4.41
C GLU A 6 -4.25 -17.08 5.07
N LYS A 7 -4.07 -15.81 5.44
CA LYS A 7 -5.13 -15.04 6.07
C LYS A 7 -6.27 -14.87 5.06
N ARG A 8 -7.48 -15.26 5.44
CA ARG A 8 -8.67 -15.08 4.60
C ARG A 8 -9.09 -13.61 4.54
N THR A 9 -8.91 -12.88 5.64
CA THR A 9 -9.28 -11.47 5.74
C THR A 9 -8.22 -10.58 5.08
N LYS A 10 -8.67 -9.74 4.14
CA LYS A 10 -7.84 -8.71 3.50
C LYS A 10 -7.83 -7.42 4.31
N ILE A 11 -6.71 -6.71 4.29
CA ILE A 11 -6.50 -5.43 4.98
C ILE A 11 -6.38 -4.33 3.93
N VAL A 12 -7.33 -3.39 3.98
CA VAL A 12 -7.33 -2.18 3.16
C VAL A 12 -6.78 -1.03 4.00
N CYS A 13 -5.79 -0.30 3.49
CA CYS A 13 -5.23 0.87 4.14
C CYS A 13 -5.45 2.12 3.29
N THR A 14 -6.11 3.15 3.85
CA THR A 14 -6.16 4.48 3.21
C THR A 14 -4.81 5.16 3.41
N ILE A 15 -4.19 5.60 2.31
CA ILE A 15 -2.87 6.23 2.35
C ILE A 15 -3.01 7.75 2.27
N GLY A 16 -2.23 8.43 3.10
CA GLY A 16 -2.15 9.89 3.14
C GLY A 16 -0.71 10.36 3.32
N PRO A 17 -0.49 11.67 3.58
CA PRO A 17 0.84 12.27 3.65
C PRO A 17 1.78 11.58 4.66
N ALA A 18 1.24 11.09 5.78
CA ALA A 18 2.01 10.41 6.82
C ALA A 18 2.52 9.01 6.42
N SER A 19 1.92 8.38 5.39
CA SER A 19 2.15 6.97 5.05
C SER A 19 2.52 6.71 3.58
N GLN A 20 2.66 7.76 2.76
CA GLN A 20 2.93 7.63 1.31
C GLN A 20 4.40 7.34 0.94
N SER A 21 5.33 7.35 1.91
CA SER A 21 6.74 7.11 1.63
C SER A 21 7.03 5.63 1.39
N ILE A 22 7.95 5.33 0.48
CA ILE A 22 8.33 3.95 0.14
C ILE A 22 8.73 3.11 1.37
N PRO A 23 9.53 3.62 2.34
CA PRO A 23 9.87 2.86 3.54
C PRO A 23 8.66 2.48 4.40
N VAL A 24 7.70 3.40 4.56
CA VAL A 24 6.49 3.16 5.34
C VAL A 24 5.59 2.16 4.61
N LEU A 25 5.36 2.34 3.31
CA LEU A 25 4.60 1.40 2.50
C LEU A 25 5.21 -0.01 2.53
N THR A 26 6.54 -0.12 2.43
CA THR A 26 7.27 -1.39 2.55
C THR A 26 6.99 -2.08 3.90
N ARG A 27 7.03 -1.32 4.99
CA ARG A 27 6.71 -1.84 6.34
C ARG A 27 5.25 -2.28 6.44
N MET A 28 4.30 -1.50 5.92
CA MET A 28 2.88 -1.83 5.92
C MET A 28 2.58 -3.10 5.11
N MET A 29 3.18 -3.24 3.93
CA MET A 29 3.05 -4.45 3.10
C MET A 29 3.60 -5.67 3.83
N ARG A 30 4.77 -5.57 4.47
CA ARG A 30 5.33 -6.67 5.29
C ARG A 30 4.43 -7.01 6.47
N ALA A 31 3.84 -6.01 7.12
CA ALA A 31 2.91 -6.17 8.23
C ALA A 31 1.53 -6.74 7.83
N GLY A 32 1.20 -6.79 6.53
CA GLY A 32 0.01 -7.47 6.03
C GLY A 32 -1.02 -6.60 5.31
N MET A 33 -0.67 -5.38 4.88
CA MET A 33 -1.52 -4.62 3.95
C MET A 33 -1.67 -5.38 2.62
N ASP A 34 -2.91 -5.49 2.12
CA ASP A 34 -3.23 -6.13 0.83
C ASP A 34 -3.73 -5.14 -0.23
N VAL A 35 -4.39 -4.06 0.21
CA VAL A 35 -4.99 -3.06 -0.68
C VAL A 35 -4.65 -1.66 -0.20
N VAL A 36 -4.25 -0.80 -1.14
CA VAL A 36 -4.12 0.64 -0.93
C VAL A 36 -5.40 1.32 -1.40
N ARG A 37 -6.01 2.11 -0.53
CA ARG A 37 -7.11 3.01 -0.87
C ARG A 37 -6.58 4.43 -1.12
N LEU A 38 -6.80 4.93 -2.33
CA LEU A 38 -6.56 6.31 -2.74
C LEU A 38 -7.82 7.11 -2.48
N ASN A 39 -7.82 8.00 -1.48
CA ASN A 39 -9.00 8.82 -1.21
C ASN A 39 -9.05 10.04 -2.16
N PHE A 40 -9.90 10.00 -3.19
CA PHE A 40 -10.01 11.07 -4.21
C PHE A 40 -10.79 12.31 -3.73
N SER A 41 -11.41 12.28 -2.54
CA SER A 41 -12.00 13.50 -1.96
C SER A 41 -10.95 14.55 -1.60
N HIS A 42 -9.67 14.16 -1.54
CA HIS A 42 -8.54 15.05 -1.21
C HIS A 42 -7.33 14.72 -2.09
N GLY A 43 -6.54 15.74 -2.43
CA GLY A 43 -5.32 15.58 -3.23
C GLY A 43 -5.53 15.94 -4.70
N THR A 44 -4.42 15.99 -5.44
CA THR A 44 -4.39 16.25 -6.88
C THR A 44 -4.05 14.96 -7.63
N TYR A 45 -4.28 14.95 -8.94
CA TYR A 45 -3.83 13.86 -9.82
C TYR A 45 -2.32 13.59 -9.70
N GLU A 46 -1.51 14.63 -9.53
CA GLU A 46 -0.05 14.53 -9.36
C GLU A 46 0.29 13.81 -8.05
N ASN A 47 -0.37 14.16 -6.95
CA ASN A 47 -0.18 13.50 -5.66
C ASN A 47 -0.55 12.01 -5.75
N HIS A 48 -1.67 11.67 -6.39
CA HIS A 48 -2.10 10.28 -6.55
C HIS A 48 -1.15 9.49 -7.47
N THR A 49 -0.60 10.13 -8.49
CA THR A 49 0.40 9.52 -9.39
C THR A 49 1.69 9.20 -8.64
N LEU A 50 2.21 10.15 -7.87
CA LEU A 50 3.39 9.93 -7.03
C LEU A 50 3.16 8.79 -6.03
N LEU A 51 1.99 8.75 -5.40
CA LEU A 51 1.63 7.68 -4.48
C LEU A 51 1.57 6.32 -5.19
N LEU A 52 0.99 6.25 -6.39
CA LEU A 52 0.95 5.03 -7.19
C LEU A 52 2.36 4.51 -7.51
N ASP A 53 3.28 5.39 -7.88
CA ASP A 53 4.68 5.02 -8.16
C ASP A 53 5.40 4.53 -6.91
N ASN A 54 5.17 5.16 -5.76
CA ASN A 54 5.70 4.71 -4.48
C ASN A 54 5.17 3.33 -4.08
N VAL A 55 3.86 3.08 -4.28
CA VAL A 55 3.22 1.78 -4.02
C VAL A 55 3.82 0.71 -4.91
N ARG A 56 3.95 0.96 -6.22
CA ARG A 56 4.58 0.03 -7.16
C ARG A 56 6.03 -0.28 -6.79
N THR A 57 6.78 0.74 -6.37
CA THR A 57 8.17 0.58 -5.94
C THR A 57 8.26 -0.26 -4.66
N ALA A 58 7.42 0.02 -3.67
CA ALA A 58 7.36 -0.76 -2.43
C ALA A 58 6.93 -2.22 -2.70
N ALA A 59 5.93 -2.45 -3.55
CA ALA A 59 5.45 -3.77 -3.94
C ALA A 59 6.56 -4.61 -4.60
N LYS A 60 7.34 -4.01 -5.50
CA LYS A 60 8.54 -4.63 -6.11
C LYS A 60 9.57 -5.01 -5.04
N ARG A 61 9.83 -4.14 -4.05
CA ARG A 61 10.78 -4.40 -2.96
C ARG A 61 10.34 -5.53 -2.02
N THR A 62 9.03 -5.72 -1.84
CA THR A 62 8.50 -6.77 -0.95
C THR A 62 8.14 -8.05 -1.68
N GLY A 63 8.10 -8.06 -3.01
CA GLY A 63 7.59 -9.17 -3.81
C GLY A 63 6.10 -9.45 -3.58
N LYS A 64 5.34 -8.46 -3.10
CA LYS A 64 3.90 -8.62 -2.79
C LYS A 64 3.07 -7.96 -3.86
N MET A 65 1.99 -8.64 -4.27
CA MET A 65 0.94 -8.04 -5.08
C MET A 65 0.00 -7.24 -4.17
N ILE A 66 -0.29 -5.99 -4.54
CA ILE A 66 -1.12 -5.07 -3.76
C ILE A 66 -2.24 -4.55 -4.66
N GLY A 67 -3.48 -4.67 -4.19
CA GLY A 67 -4.64 -4.08 -4.87
C GLY A 67 -4.67 -2.56 -4.71
N ILE A 68 -5.26 -1.89 -5.69
CA ILE A 68 -5.48 -0.43 -5.64
C ILE A 68 -6.99 -0.20 -5.72
N LEU A 69 -7.51 0.60 -4.79
CA LEU A 69 -8.89 1.03 -4.71
C LEU A 69 -8.94 2.55 -4.76
N GLN A 70 -9.80 3.13 -5.61
CA GLN A 70 -10.12 4.56 -5.57
C GLN A 70 -11.42 4.80 -4.81
#